data_AF-A0A434KNI9-F1
#
_entry.id   AF-A0A434KNI9-F1
#
_cell.length_a   1.000
_cell.length_b   1.000
_cell.length_c   1.000
_cell.angle_alpha   90.00
_cell.angle_beta   90.00
_cell.angle_gamma   90.00
#
_symmetry.space_group_name_H-M   'P 1'
#
loop_
_entity.id
_entity.type
_entity.pdbx_description
1 polymer ?
#
loop_
_entity_poly.entity_id
_entity_poly.type
_entity_poly.pdbx_seq_one_letter_code
_entity_poly.pdbx_strand_id
1 'polypeptide(L)' 'DVVAYAASLMGIEPPPEIPFDAAQLSPMARSFYGENKRVANAAIKAAGYSLRFPDYRAAFDHMWASGDWRDGEARSPMKR' A
#
# COMPACT_ATOMS: atom_id res chain seq x y z
N ASP A 1 9.00 4.13 -4.57
CA ASP A 1 8.44 2.98 -5.33
C ASP A 1 6.90 2.96 -5.32
N VAL A 2 6.22 2.53 -4.24
CA VAL A 2 4.73 2.54 -4.16
C VAL A 2 4.16 3.96 -4.31
N VAL A 3 4.69 4.91 -3.53
CA VAL A 3 4.29 6.33 -3.60
C VAL A 3 4.56 6.92 -4.98
N ALA A 4 5.75 6.67 -5.54
CA ALA A 4 6.12 7.14 -6.87
C ALA A 4 5.25 6.55 -7.99
N TYR A 5 4.89 5.27 -7.87
CA TYR A 5 3.99 4.62 -8.84
C TYR A 5 2.58 5.23 -8.79
N ALA A 6 2.04 5.47 -7.60
CA ALA A 6 0.77 6.18 -7.44
C ALA A 6 0.84 7.58 -8.06
N ALA A 7 1.90 8.34 -7.79
CA ALA A 7 2.13 9.66 -8.39
C ALA A 7 2.16 9.59 -9.93
N SER A 8 2.80 8.55 -10.49
CA SER A 8 2.85 8.35 -11.94
C SER A 8 1.47 8.07 -12.56
N LEU A 9 0.63 7.27 -11.90
CA LEU A 9 -0.75 7.03 -12.34
C LEU A 9 -1.59 8.32 -12.28
N MET A 10 -1.35 9.13 -11.25
CA MET A 10 -1.99 10.42 -11.06
C MET A 10 -1.47 11.51 -12.03
N GLY A 11 -0.36 11.27 -12.74
CA GLY A 11 0.28 12.25 -13.60
C GLY A 11 0.88 13.44 -12.83
N ILE A 12 1.32 13.22 -11.59
CA ILE A 12 1.94 14.25 -10.73
C ILE A 12 3.38 13.90 -10.39
N GLU A 13 4.16 14.91 -10.03
CA GLU A 13 5.50 14.70 -9.47
C GLU A 13 5.39 13.99 -8.10
N PRO A 14 6.18 12.92 -7.85
CA PRO A 14 6.23 12.31 -6.54
C PRO A 14 6.69 13.30 -5.46
N PRO A 15 6.20 13.17 -4.22
CA PRO A 15 6.74 13.93 -3.09
C PRO A 15 8.24 13.68 -2.92
N PRO A 16 9.01 14.69 -2.47
CA PRO A 16 10.44 14.54 -2.24
C PRO A 16 10.71 13.48 -1.16
N GLU A 17 11.76 12.68 -1.37
CA GLU A 17 12.19 11.70 -0.38
C GLU A 17 12.86 12.38 0.82
N ILE A 18 12.58 11.86 2.02
CA ILE A 18 13.19 12.33 3.27
C ILE A 18 13.97 11.16 3.89
N PRO A 19 15.26 11.34 4.20
CA PRO A 19 16.03 10.35 4.95
C PRO A 19 15.37 9.98 6.28
N PHE A 20 15.39 8.71 6.64
CA PHE A 20 14.68 8.20 7.83
C PHE A 20 15.15 8.84 9.15
N ASP A 21 16.43 9.15 9.26
CA ASP A 21 17.05 9.83 10.40
C ASP A 21 16.56 11.29 10.54
N ALA A 22 16.34 11.97 9.43
CA ALA A 22 15.80 13.34 9.37
C ALA A 22 14.26 13.40 9.47
N ALA A 23 13.56 12.28 9.31
CA ALA A 23 12.10 12.24 9.29
C ALA A 23 11.49 12.51 10.69
N GLN A 24 10.58 13.49 10.75
CA GLN A 24 9.79 13.81 11.95
C GLN A 24 8.61 12.85 12.09
N LEU A 25 8.89 11.63 12.54
CA LEU A 25 7.90 10.58 12.79
C LEU A 25 7.49 10.54 14.26
N SER A 26 6.18 10.36 14.52
CA SER A 26 5.70 10.02 15.87
C SER A 26 6.30 8.69 16.34
N PRO A 27 6.35 8.40 17.65
CA PRO A 27 6.87 7.12 18.14
C PRO A 27 6.20 5.90 17.49
N MET A 28 4.89 5.97 17.26
CA MET A 28 4.14 4.90 16.60
C MET A 28 4.45 4.78 15.11
N ALA A 29 4.60 5.89 14.38
CA ALA A 29 4.99 5.83 12.97
C ALA A 29 6.42 5.28 12.80
N ARG A 30 7.32 5.65 13.72
CA ARG A 30 8.70 5.15 13.74
C ARG A 30 8.78 3.66 14.03
N SER A 31 7.89 3.11 14.87
CA SER A 31 7.91 1.68 15.20
C SER A 31 7.65 0.77 13.99
N PHE A 32 6.92 1.25 12.98
CA PHE A 32 6.73 0.53 11.72
C PHE A 32 8.05 0.22 11.01
N TYR A 33 9.05 1.12 11.12
CA TYR A 33 10.38 0.96 10.54
C TYR A 33 11.36 0.23 11.48
N GLY A 34 10.91 -0.21 12.66
CA GLY A 34 11.73 -0.93 13.63
C GLY A 34 12.02 -2.38 13.25
N GLU A 35 11.21 -2.98 12.36
CA GLU A 35 11.44 -4.31 11.80
C GLU A 35 11.38 -4.28 10.28
N ASN A 36 12.16 -5.15 9.61
CA ASN A 36 12.09 -5.35 8.17
C ASN A 36 12.20 -6.84 7.83
N LYS A 37 11.15 -7.39 7.21
CA LYS A 37 11.09 -8.80 6.82
C LYS A 37 10.21 -9.00 5.60
N ARG A 38 10.45 -10.09 4.86
CA ARG A 38 9.59 -10.57 3.79
C ARG A 38 8.74 -11.72 4.31
N VAL A 39 7.43 -11.64 4.10
CA VAL A 39 6.48 -12.67 4.53
C VAL A 39 6.13 -13.56 3.35
N ALA A 40 6.42 -14.86 3.47
CA ALA A 40 6.03 -15.83 2.47
C ALA A 40 4.51 -16.07 2.51
N ASN A 41 3.89 -16.21 1.33
CA ASN A 41 2.46 -16.48 1.18
C ASN A 41 2.16 -17.89 0.63
N ALA A 42 3.10 -18.83 0.79
CA ALA A 42 2.97 -20.19 0.28
C ALA A 42 1.76 -20.93 0.88
N ALA A 43 1.49 -20.76 2.18
CA ALA A 43 0.39 -21.44 2.86
C ALA A 43 -1.00 -21.05 2.29
N ILE A 44 -1.26 -19.76 2.09
CA ILE A 44 -2.54 -19.29 1.53
C ILE A 44 -2.71 -19.71 0.07
N LYS A 45 -1.63 -19.71 -0.72
CA LYS A 45 -1.66 -20.22 -2.09
C LYS A 45 -1.91 -21.72 -2.15
N ALA A 46 -1.28 -22.50 -1.26
CA ALA A 46 -1.49 -23.94 -1.16
C ALA A 46 -2.92 -24.30 -0.73
N ALA A 47 -3.59 -23.42 0.02
CA ALA A 47 -5.00 -23.55 0.36
C ALA A 47 -5.96 -23.24 -0.83
N GLY A 48 -5.43 -23.02 -2.04
CA GLY A 48 -6.21 -22.76 -3.25
C GLY A 48 -6.61 -21.29 -3.45
N TYR A 49 -6.14 -20.37 -2.61
CA TYR A 49 -6.46 -18.96 -2.75
C TYR A 49 -5.66 -18.31 -3.89
N SER A 50 -6.37 -17.67 -4.81
CA SER A 50 -5.76 -16.88 -5.90
C SER A 50 -5.87 -15.39 -5.57
N LEU A 51 -4.72 -14.70 -5.53
CA LEU A 51 -4.66 -13.27 -5.28
C LEU A 51 -5.18 -12.51 -6.51
N ARG A 52 -6.28 -11.77 -6.35
CA ARG A 52 -6.81 -10.88 -7.39
C ARG A 52 -5.80 -9.83 -7.82
N PHE A 53 -5.02 -9.31 -6.87
CA PHE A 53 -3.93 -8.36 -7.10
C PHE A 53 -2.64 -8.92 -6.48
N PRO A 54 -1.76 -9.53 -7.29
CA PRO A 54 -0.57 -10.22 -6.78
C PRO A 54 0.53 -9.26 -6.30
N ASP A 55 0.48 -8.00 -6.72
CA ASP A 55 1.38 -6.93 -6.32
C ASP A 55 0.64 -5.59 -6.22
N TYR A 56 1.34 -4.57 -5.73
CA TYR A 56 0.76 -3.23 -5.52
C TYR A 56 0.47 -2.48 -6.82
N ARG A 57 1.16 -2.79 -7.92
CA ARG A 57 0.97 -2.11 -9.21
C ARG A 57 -0.34 -2.54 -9.84
N ALA A 58 -0.58 -3.85 -9.91
CA ALA A 58 -1.85 -4.41 -10.38
C ALA A 58 -3.04 -3.90 -9.56
N ALA A 59 -2.88 -3.75 -8.24
CA ALA A 59 -3.90 -3.15 -7.38
C ALA A 59 -4.14 -1.67 -7.72
N PHE A 60 -3.08 -0.86 -7.84
CA PHE A 60 -3.20 0.56 -8.13
C PHE A 60 -3.72 0.85 -9.53
N ASP A 61 -3.30 0.09 -10.54
CA ASP A 61 -3.83 0.20 -11.91
C ASP A 61 -5.34 -0.04 -11.92
N HIS A 62 -5.78 -1.09 -11.23
CA HIS A 62 -7.20 -1.40 -11.11
C HIS A 62 -7.95 -0.29 -10.38
N MET A 63 -7.49 0.11 -9.19
CA MET A 63 -8.12 1.17 -8.39
C MET A 63 -8.21 2.48 -9.17
N TRP A 64 -7.14 2.86 -9.88
CA TRP A 64 -7.10 4.08 -10.68
C TRP A 64 -8.07 4.03 -11.86
N ALA A 65 -8.07 2.93 -12.60
CA ALA A 65 -8.96 2.74 -13.75
C ALA A 65 -10.44 2.62 -13.35
N SER A 66 -10.75 2.01 -12.21
CA SER A 66 -12.13 1.87 -11.72
C SER A 66 -12.64 3.13 -11.02
N GLY A 67 -11.75 3.99 -10.51
CA GLY A 67 -12.11 5.17 -9.73
C GLY A 67 -12.42 4.89 -8.25
N ASP A 68 -12.35 3.62 -7.82
CA ASP A 68 -12.70 3.19 -6.45
C ASP A 68 -11.73 3.73 -5.37
N TRP A 69 -10.65 4.39 -5.77
CA TRP A 69 -9.75 5.09 -4.86
C TRP A 69 -10.37 6.37 -4.27
N ARG A 70 -11.35 6.99 -4.95
CA ARG A 70 -12.02 8.23 -4.50
C ARG A 70 -13.15 7.94 -3.51
N ASP A 71 -14.01 7.00 -3.90
CA ASP A 71 -15.32 6.78 -3.27
C ASP A 71 -15.54 5.32 -2.86
N GLY A 72 -14.44 4.56 -2.67
CA GLY A 72 -14.50 3.13 -2.38
C GLY A 72 -15.49 2.80 -1.26
N GLU A 73 -16.16 1.65 -1.37
CA GLU A 73 -17.17 1.21 -0.40
C GLU A 73 -16.70 1.45 1.04
N ALA A 74 -17.58 2.00 1.87
CA ALA A 74 -17.29 2.25 3.28
C ALA A 74 -16.64 1.00 3.88
N ARG A 75 -15.38 1.13 4.34
CA ARG A 75 -14.68 0.07 5.09
C ARG A 75 -15.68 -0.50 6.11
N SER A 76 -15.78 -1.83 6.16
CA SER A 76 -16.68 -2.56 7.07
C SER A 76 -16.93 -1.77 8.34
N PRO A 77 -18.20 -1.59 8.77
CA PRO A 77 -18.50 -0.75 9.93
C PRO A 77 -17.61 -1.22 11.08
N MET A 78 -16.64 -0.39 11.46
CA MET A 78 -15.87 -0.64 12.68
C MET A 78 -16.91 -0.68 13.78
N LYS A 79 -17.23 -1.88 14.29
CA LYS A 79 -18.00 -2.02 15.51
C LYS A 79 -17.19 -1.30 16.57
N ARG A 80 -17.70 -0.14 17.02
CA ARG A 80 -17.22 0.54 18.22
C ARG A 80 -17.42 -0.36 19.43
#